data_AF-A0A222E7W6-F1
#
_entry.id   AF-A0A222E7W6-F1
#
_cell.length_a   1.000
_cell.length_b   1.000
_cell.length_c   1.000
_cell.angle_alpha   90.00
_cell.angle_beta   90.00
_cell.angle_gamma   90.00
#
_symmetry.space_group_name_H-M   'P 1'
#
loop_
_entity.id
_entity.type
_entity.pdbx_description
1 polymer ?
#
loop_
_entity_poly.entity_id
_entity_poly.type
_entity_poly.pdbx_seq_one_letter_code
_entity_poly.pdbx_strand_id
1 'polypeptide(L)'
;MPVKQKDCDPLPNIPGKDATAAELAQAMHDLITWALKQRLGELIAAGMTGDDLKRFHRIAKRYETGTNKVSDWGWLQNHMPELEAVNIRYTRNT
;
A
#
# COMPACT_ATOMS: atom_id res chain seq x y z
N MET A 1 15.54 5.91 21.93
CA MET A 1 15.24 4.47 22.11
C MET A 1 15.12 3.86 20.73
N PRO A 2 15.84 2.78 20.38
CA PRO A 2 15.67 2.13 19.09
C PRO A 2 14.28 1.51 19.05
N VAL A 3 13.44 1.97 18.11
CA VAL A 3 12.14 1.37 17.83
C VAL A 3 12.45 -0.06 17.35
N LYS A 4 12.12 -1.07 18.16
CA LYS A 4 12.17 -2.47 17.71
C LYS A 4 11.31 -2.54 16.45
N GLN A 5 11.92 -2.84 15.30
CA GLN A 5 11.19 -3.25 14.11
C GLN A 5 10.31 -4.42 14.54
N LYS A 6 9.02 -4.14 14.76
CA LYS A 6 8.01 -5.18 14.92
C LYS A 6 8.11 -6.03 13.66
N ASP A 7 8.15 -7.35 13.85
CA ASP A 7 8.21 -8.35 12.81
C ASP A 7 7.33 -7.92 11.63
N CYS A 8 7.98 -7.51 10.54
CA CYS A 8 7.28 -7.07 9.34
C CYS A 8 6.55 -8.29 8.80
N ASP A 9 5.21 -8.20 8.71
CA ASP A 9 4.46 -9.18 7.95
C ASP A 9 5.07 -9.25 6.54
N PRO A 10 5.19 -10.45 5.94
CA PRO A 10 5.74 -10.59 4.61
C PRO A 10 4.97 -9.70 3.62
N LEU A 11 5.68 -9.13 2.65
CA LEU A 11 5.06 -8.35 1.58
C LEU A 11 3.96 -9.21 0.92
N PRO A 12 2.75 -8.67 0.72
CA PRO A 12 1.67 -9.43 0.11
C PRO A 12 2.03 -9.88 -1.30
N ASN A 13 1.41 -10.99 -1.72
CA ASN A 13 1.75 -11.67 -2.97
C ASN A 13 1.49 -10.75 -4.17
N ILE A 14 2.48 -10.62 -5.06
CA ILE A 14 2.34 -9.88 -6.31
C ILE A 14 1.77 -10.84 -7.36
N PRO A 15 0.62 -10.54 -7.97
CA PRO A 15 -0.02 -11.46 -8.91
C PRO A 15 0.86 -11.72 -10.15
N GLY A 16 0.75 -12.93 -10.69
CA GLY A 16 1.44 -13.32 -11.92
C GLY A 16 0.92 -12.58 -13.16
N LYS A 17 1.60 -12.75 -14.30
CA LYS A 17 1.24 -12.07 -15.56
C LYS A 17 -0.15 -12.41 -16.09
N ASP A 18 -0.69 -13.57 -15.69
CA ASP A 18 -2.01 -14.07 -16.10
C ASP A 18 -3.07 -13.88 -15.01
N ALA A 19 -2.80 -13.03 -14.02
CA ALA A 19 -3.73 -12.77 -12.93
C ALA A 19 -5.03 -12.16 -13.43
N THR A 20 -6.14 -12.70 -12.94
CA THR A 20 -7.47 -12.17 -13.18
C THR A 20 -7.63 -10.79 -12.55
N ALA A 21 -8.60 -10.02 -13.04
CA ALA A 21 -8.91 -8.71 -12.46
C ALA A 21 -9.25 -8.79 -10.95
N ALA A 22 -9.85 -9.90 -10.50
CA ALA A 22 -10.15 -10.13 -9.10
C ALA A 22 -8.87 -10.37 -8.26
N GLU A 23 -7.92 -11.16 -8.76
CA GLU A 23 -6.64 -11.39 -8.08
C GLU A 23 -5.79 -10.13 -8.03
N LEU A 24 -5.81 -9.32 -9.09
CA LEU A 24 -5.17 -8.01 -9.11
C LEU A 24 -5.78 -7.05 -8.09
N ALA A 25 -7.12 -7.05 -7.99
CA ALA A 25 -7.82 -6.22 -7.01
C ALA A 25 -7.51 -6.66 -5.57
N GLN A 26 -7.50 -7.97 -5.31
CA GLN A 26 -7.14 -8.50 -3.99
C GLN A 26 -5.70 -8.15 -3.62
N ALA A 27 -4.75 -8.32 -4.52
CA ALA A 27 -3.36 -7.96 -4.24
C ALA A 27 -3.17 -6.45 -4.00
N MET A 28 -3.92 -5.60 -4.71
CA MET A 28 -3.92 -4.16 -4.44
C MET A 28 -4.49 -3.82 -3.06
N HIS A 29 -5.57 -4.50 -2.65
CA HIS A 29 -6.11 -4.36 -1.30
C HIS A 29 -5.07 -4.76 -0.25
N ASP A 30 -4.47 -5.94 -0.41
CA ASP A 30 -3.50 -6.49 0.52
C ASP A 30 -2.27 -5.58 0.64
N LEU A 31 -1.75 -5.08 -0.49
CA LEU A 31 -0.61 -4.18 -0.56
C LEU A 31 -0.87 -2.85 0.16
N ILE A 32 -2.00 -2.21 -0.13
CA ILE A 32 -2.37 -0.94 0.53
C ILE A 32 -2.56 -1.16 2.03
N THR A 33 -3.24 -2.24 2.42
CA THR A 33 -3.50 -2.55 3.82
C THR A 33 -2.21 -2.85 4.59
N TRP A 34 -1.29 -3.58 3.97
CA TRP A 34 0.03 -3.82 4.53
C TRP A 34 0.82 -2.51 4.69
N ALA A 35 0.84 -1.66 3.66
CA ALA A 35 1.54 -0.38 3.71
C ALA A 35 0.99 0.52 4.83
N LEU A 36 -0.34 0.60 4.97
CA LEU A 36 -0.98 1.35 6.04
C LEU A 36 -0.66 0.80 7.43
N LYS A 37 -0.56 -0.52 7.61
CA LYS A 37 -0.26 -1.14 8.92
C LYS A 37 1.19 -0.99 9.31
N GLN A 38 2.11 -1.26 8.37
CA GLN A 38 3.53 -1.38 8.67
C GLN A 38 4.28 -0.05 8.57
N ARG A 39 3.76 0.89 7.76
CA ARG A 39 4.48 2.13 7.41
C ARG A 39 3.68 3.40 7.67
N LEU A 40 2.65 3.32 8.52
CA LEU A 40 1.81 4.49 8.84
C LEU A 40 2.62 5.72 9.24
N GLY A 41 3.63 5.54 10.10
CA GLY A 41 4.49 6.62 10.56
C GLY A 41 5.37 7.22 9.46
N GLU A 42 5.81 6.39 8.51
CA GLU A 42 6.64 6.83 7.38
C GLU A 42 5.80 7.55 6.31
N LEU A 43 4.55 7.12 6.09
CA LEU A 43 3.61 7.82 5.22
C LEU A 43 3.29 9.21 5.76
N ILE A 44 3.07 9.34 7.07
CA ILE A 44 2.88 10.64 7.72
C ILE A 44 4.14 11.49 7.58
N ALA A 45 5.33 10.91 7.78
CA ALA A 45 6.60 11.62 7.60
C ALA A 45 6.86 12.05 6.14
N ALA A 46 6.34 11.32 5.16
CA ALA A 46 6.38 11.66 3.74
C ALA A 46 5.38 12.76 3.34
N GLY A 47 4.57 13.26 4.29
CA GLY A 47 3.62 14.35 4.07
C GLY A 47 2.18 13.91 3.84
N MET A 48 1.88 12.61 3.95
CA MET A 48 0.49 12.14 3.86
C MET A 48 -0.32 12.60 5.07
N THR A 49 -1.51 13.15 4.81
CA THR A 49 -2.43 13.56 5.87
C THR A 49 -3.26 12.38 6.36
N GLY A 50 -3.89 12.54 7.54
CA GLY A 50 -4.84 11.56 8.05
C GLY A 50 -6.02 11.29 7.09
N ASP A 51 -6.40 12.26 6.26
CA ASP A 51 -7.47 12.09 5.29
C ASP A 51 -7.02 11.33 4.03
N ASP A 52 -5.75 11.46 3.64
CA ASP A 52 -5.15 10.65 2.58
C ASP A 52 -5.05 9.19 3.01
N LEU A 53 -4.67 8.94 4.26
CA LEU A 53 -4.62 7.59 4.85
C LEU A 53 -6.01 6.94 4.90
N LYS A 54 -7.04 7.69 5.32
CA LYS A 54 -8.44 7.22 5.25
C LYS A 54 -8.89 6.97 3.81
N ARG A 55 -8.41 7.76 2.85
CA ARG A 55 -8.72 7.57 1.43
C ARG A 55 -8.05 6.30 0.89
N PHE A 56 -6.80 6.04 1.23
CA PHE A 56 -6.13 4.76 0.96
C PHE A 56 -6.92 3.57 1.48
N HIS A 57 -7.37 3.63 2.74
CA HIS A 57 -8.17 2.57 3.33
C HIS A 57 -9.50 2.35 2.59
N ARG A 58 -10.18 3.45 2.19
CA ARG A 58 -11.41 3.36 1.39
C ARG A 58 -11.16 2.75 0.01
N ILE A 59 -10.05 3.12 -0.64
CA ILE A 59 -9.66 2.57 -1.94
C ILE A 59 -9.37 1.07 -1.81
N ALA A 60 -8.59 0.66 -0.81
CA ALA A 60 -8.33 -0.76 -0.53
C ALA A 60 -9.64 -1.55 -0.39
N LYS A 61 -10.60 -1.05 0.40
CA LYS A 61 -11.90 -1.71 0.58
C LYS A 61 -12.74 -1.78 -0.71
N ARG A 62 -12.58 -0.80 -1.62
CA ARG A 62 -13.23 -0.86 -2.95
C ARG A 62 -12.61 -1.91 -3.85
N TYR A 63 -11.28 -2.07 -3.80
CA TYR A 63 -10.60 -3.15 -4.51
C TYR A 63 -11.02 -4.53 -3.99
N GLU A 64 -11.13 -4.72 -2.67
CA GLU A 64 -11.65 -5.96 -2.05
C GLU A 64 -13.08 -6.31 -2.52
N THR A 65 -13.94 -5.29 -2.64
CA THR A 65 -15.35 -5.48 -3.02
C THR A 65 -15.59 -5.44 -4.53
N GLY A 66 -14.56 -5.25 -5.35
CA GLY A 66 -14.69 -5.09 -6.81
C GLY A 66 -15.46 -3.83 -7.23
N THR A 67 -15.54 -2.82 -6.35
CA THR A 67 -16.22 -1.54 -6.62
C THR A 67 -15.24 -0.39 -6.91
N ASN A 68 -14.00 -0.74 -7.28
CA ASN A 68 -12.93 0.20 -7.61
C ASN A 68 -13.28 1.03 -8.86
N LYS A 69 -12.92 2.31 -8.83
CA LYS A 69 -13.18 3.26 -9.91
C LYS A 69 -11.90 3.66 -10.63
N VAL A 70 -12.02 4.10 -11.88
CA VAL A 70 -10.89 4.71 -12.63
C VAL A 70 -10.31 5.91 -11.88
N SER A 71 -11.15 6.67 -11.17
CA SER A 71 -10.70 7.77 -10.32
C SER A 71 -9.92 7.33 -9.07
N ASP A 72 -10.10 6.09 -8.60
CA ASP A 72 -9.29 5.52 -7.53
C ASP A 72 -7.87 5.23 -8.06
N TRP A 73 -7.76 4.72 -9.29
CA TRP A 73 -6.47 4.52 -9.96
C TRP A 73 -5.71 5.83 -10.20
N GLY A 74 -6.38 6.85 -10.76
CA GLY A 74 -5.74 8.16 -10.98
C GLY A 74 -5.26 8.81 -9.68
N TRP A 75 -6.00 8.62 -8.58
CA TRP A 75 -5.57 9.11 -7.27
C TRP A 75 -4.36 8.36 -6.72
N LEU A 76 -4.33 7.02 -6.87
CA LEU A 76 -3.18 6.20 -6.48
C LEU A 76 -1.91 6.59 -7.25
N GLN A 77 -2.02 6.82 -8.56
CA GLN A 77 -0.88 7.26 -9.37
C GLN A 77 -0.31 8.60 -8.90
N ASN A 78 -1.17 9.54 -8.50
CA ASN A 78 -0.74 10.84 -7.99
C ASN A 78 -0.03 10.76 -6.63
N HIS A 79 -0.33 9.72 -5.83
CA HIS A 79 0.29 9.49 -4.52
C HIS A 79 1.33 8.37 -4.56
N MET A 80 1.72 7.97 -5.77
CA MET A 80 2.73 6.96 -5.98
C MET A 80 4.12 7.41 -5.51
N PRO A 81 4.55 8.67 -5.72
CA PRO A 81 5.84 9.15 -5.24
C PRO A 81 6.02 9.04 -3.72
N GLU A 82 4.97 9.32 -2.93
CA GLU A 82 4.99 9.23 -1.47
C GLU A 82 5.05 7.78 -1.00
N LEU A 83 4.30 6.90 -1.65
CA LEU A 83 4.38 5.46 -1.43
C LEU A 83 5.75 4.89 -1.81
N GLU A 84 6.37 5.38 -2.89
CA GLU A 84 7.73 5.02 -3.32
C GLU A 84 8.80 5.55 -2.37
N ALA A 85 8.63 6.76 -1.81
CA ALA A 85 9.53 7.32 -0.81
C ALA A 85 9.54 6.49 0.48
N VAL A 86 8.41 5.87 0.80
CA VAL A 86 8.25 4.91 1.91
C VAL A 86 8.63 3.49 1.49
N ASN A 87 8.80 3.23 0.19
CA ASN A 87 9.15 1.92 -0.33
C ASN A 87 10.61 1.58 0.02
N ILE A 88 10.69 0.73 1.03
CA ILE A 88 11.80 -0.04 1.56
C ILE A 88 12.98 -0.18 0.58
N ARG A 89 14.09 0.51 0.90
CA ARG A 89 15.42 -0.01 0.55
C ARG A 89 15.55 -1.39 1.17
N TYR A 90 15.33 -2.44 0.39
CA TYR A 90 15.76 -3.78 0.78
C TYR A 90 17.28 -3.78 0.66
N THR A 91 17.99 -3.24 1.65
CA THR A 91 19.38 -3.63 1.86
C THR A 91 19.33 -5.10 2.24
N ARG A 92 19.49 -5.94 1.22
CA ARG A 92 19.94 -7.31 1.36
C ARG A 92 21.26 -7.21 2.11
N ASN A 93 21.22 -7.31 3.44
CA ASN A 93 22.43 -7.48 4.24
C ASN A 93 23.00 -8.83 3.82
N THR A 94 23.94 -8.78 2.88
CA THR A 94 24.97 -9.78 2.66
C THR A 94 25.84 -9.91 3.89
#